data_AF-A0A0C5BZ07-F1
#
_entry.id   AF-A0A0C5BZ07-F1
#
_cell.length_a   1.000
_cell.length_b   1.000
_cell.length_c   1.000
_cell.angle_alpha   90.00
_cell.angle_beta   90.00
_cell.angle_gamma   90.00
#
_symmetry.space_group_name_H-M   'P 1'
#
loop_
_entity.id
_entity.type
_entity.pdbx_description
1 polymer ?
#
loop_
_entity_poly.entity_id
_entity_poly.type
_entity_poly.pdbx_seq_one_letter_code
_entity_poly.pdbx_strand_id
1 'polypeptide(L)'
;MVNEHSLTVSLEEFGLSKYEAQAYVALIAKGTISAGELSYYSEIPRTKIYPTLLKLENKKLAIISKSKPIMCTAIAPEDAFDGIIHEQINKVNAMNTLVSNLKKASEESRKSRGSEEKRYFHISANNALSQLQTMIEGSKSSIKIMADQWGFGLLAECREQLVSVLRRNLDVKVLVAPTQICSESYRAIPDGVEIRASDITQNCFVFDETELLMINNDNGKGAVFSSTDILGVNQEKLFSHIWRNSTKTKALADMTKTEAQEIYKIIKTVNESGLTHILNATMLSKKPEFDLFRLLEKNGVSLKSKSLDDVIEIIDAVLQITCSGHVNFEANTKNITVESKTNSGHSLPWVSVLDRCLQKQGYTTRTIFQNNLSKGEKVHIKISKN
;
A
#
# COMPACT_ATOMS: atom_id res chain seq x y z
N MET A 1 30.93 3.92 47.32
CA MET A 1 31.47 5.29 47.49
C MET A 1 31.09 6.07 46.24
N VAL A 2 30.28 7.11 46.37
CA VAL A 2 29.94 7.98 45.23
C VAL A 2 31.21 8.72 44.83
N ASN A 3 31.56 8.69 43.54
CA ASN A 3 32.79 9.32 43.05
C ASN A 3 32.63 10.85 43.11
N GLU A 4 33.26 11.51 44.08
CA GLU A 4 33.15 12.96 44.31
C GLU A 4 33.46 13.78 43.06
N HIS A 5 34.36 13.29 42.19
CA HIS A 5 34.70 13.90 40.90
C HIS A 5 33.53 13.89 39.90
N SER A 6 32.69 12.85 39.92
CA SER A 6 31.51 12.76 39.06
C SER A 6 30.41 13.74 39.50
N LEU A 7 30.26 13.96 40.80
CA LEU A 7 29.29 14.90 41.35
C LEU A 7 29.68 16.35 41.04
N THR A 8 30.96 16.68 41.07
CA THR A 8 31.42 18.05 40.77
C THR A 8 31.15 18.46 39.33
N VAL A 9 31.24 17.54 38.37
CA VAL A 9 30.95 17.81 36.95
C VAL A 9 29.44 17.99 36.74
N SER A 10 28.60 17.18 37.38
CA SER A 10 27.15 17.29 37.28
C SER A 10 26.59 18.57 37.91
N LEU A 11 27.25 19.12 38.92
CA LEU A 11 26.81 20.35 39.58
C LEU A 11 27.07 21.62 38.74
N GLU A 12 27.96 21.56 37.75
CA GLU A 12 28.15 22.67 36.80
C GLU A 12 26.92 22.86 35.90
N GLU A 13 26.19 21.78 35.59
CA GLU A 13 24.92 21.83 34.84
C GLU A 13 23.82 22.58 35.61
N PHE A 14 23.92 22.62 36.95
CA PHE A 14 23.05 23.44 37.81
C PHE A 14 23.52 24.90 37.94
N GLY A 15 24.50 25.32 37.13
CA GLY A 15 25.01 26.70 37.09
C GLY A 15 26.01 27.03 38.18
N LEU A 16 26.67 26.03 38.78
CA LEU A 16 27.78 26.23 39.70
C LEU A 16 29.11 26.31 38.96
N SER A 17 30.01 27.18 39.43
CA SER A 17 31.41 27.12 38.98
C SER A 17 32.13 25.93 39.60
N LYS A 18 33.23 25.48 39.00
CA LYS A 18 34.06 24.39 39.52
C LYS A 18 34.38 24.51 41.02
N TYR A 19 34.77 25.70 41.49
CA TYR A 19 35.05 25.93 42.90
C TYR A 19 33.80 25.88 43.78
N GLU A 20 32.65 26.34 43.29
CA GLU A 20 31.38 26.25 44.03
C GLU A 20 30.93 24.80 44.16
N ALA A 21 31.03 24.01 43.09
CA ALA A 21 30.71 22.59 43.10
C ALA A 21 31.62 21.81 44.07
N GLN A 22 32.94 22.04 44.03
CA GLN A 22 33.90 21.42 44.95
C GLN A 22 33.63 21.77 46.41
N ALA A 23 33.37 23.04 46.71
CA ALA A 23 33.06 23.49 48.06
C ALA A 23 31.74 22.89 48.57
N TYR A 24 30.70 22.85 47.74
CA TYR A 24 29.40 22.28 48.12
C TYR A 24 29.49 20.77 48.39
N VAL A 25 30.18 20.02 47.52
CA VAL A 25 30.42 18.57 47.74
C VAL A 25 31.19 18.31 49.02
N ALA A 26 32.25 19.09 49.29
CA ALA A 26 33.03 18.96 50.52
C ALA A 26 32.20 19.26 51.79
N LEU A 27 31.31 20.25 51.73
CA LEU A 27 30.38 20.56 52.84
C LEU A 27 29.34 19.46 53.05
N ILE A 28 28.81 18.87 51.98
CA ILE A 28 27.89 17.72 52.08
C ILE A 28 28.60 16.51 52.69
N ALA A 29 29.84 16.24 52.28
CA ALA A 29 30.60 15.08 52.75
C ALA A 29 31.12 15.22 54.20
N LYS A 30 31.47 16.43 54.64
CA LYS A 30 32.10 16.68 55.95
C LYS A 30 31.16 17.33 56.97
N GLY A 31 29.99 17.78 56.56
CA GLY A 31 29.06 18.51 57.43
C GLY A 31 29.57 19.92 57.76
N THR A 32 29.27 20.39 58.97
CA THR A 32 29.65 21.74 59.41
C THR A 32 31.14 21.82 59.72
N ILE A 33 31.88 22.58 58.91
CA ILE A 33 33.34 22.75 59.05
C ILE A 33 33.76 24.23 58.92
N SER A 34 34.95 24.56 59.41
CA SER A 34 35.48 25.93 59.28
C SER A 34 35.89 26.23 57.83
N ALA A 35 35.92 27.51 57.44
CA ALA A 35 36.39 27.91 56.11
C ALA A 35 37.84 27.47 55.81
N GLY A 36 38.67 27.34 56.85
CA GLY A 36 40.04 26.85 56.74
C GLY A 36 40.12 25.35 56.44
N GLU A 37 39.28 24.56 57.10
CA GLU A 37 39.14 23.12 56.84
C GLU A 37 38.49 22.87 55.49
N LEU A 38 37.49 23.66 55.11
CA LEU A 38 36.86 23.55 53.80
C LEU A 38 37.86 23.78 52.68
N SER A 39 38.73 24.78 52.78
CA SER A 39 39.82 25.01 51.81
C SER A 39 40.75 23.81 51.68
N TYR A 40 41.01 23.08 52.77
CA TYR A 40 41.83 21.87 52.76
C TYR A 40 41.10 20.70 52.08
N TYR A 41 39.86 20.42 52.47
CA TYR A 41 39.10 19.26 51.96
C TYR A 41 38.54 19.46 50.54
N SER A 42 38.31 20.70 50.11
CA SER A 42 37.82 21.00 48.75
C SER A 42 38.95 21.29 47.75
N GLU A 43 40.21 21.28 48.21
CA GLU A 43 41.40 21.65 47.42
C GLU A 43 41.34 23.07 46.80
N ILE A 44 40.47 23.93 47.34
CA ILE A 44 40.32 25.32 46.88
C ILE A 44 41.38 26.19 47.58
N PRO A 45 42.13 27.03 46.85
CA PRO A 45 43.11 27.93 47.45
C PRO A 45 42.49 28.82 48.55
N ARG A 46 43.22 29.01 49.66
CA ARG A 46 42.75 29.82 50.81
C ARG A 46 42.29 31.24 50.45
N THR A 47 42.86 31.83 49.40
CA THR A 47 42.48 33.17 48.91
C THR A 47 41.14 33.19 48.17
N LYS A 48 40.61 32.03 47.78
CA LYS A 48 39.37 31.87 47.01
C LYS A 48 38.20 31.30 47.84
N ILE A 49 38.46 30.72 49.00
CA ILE A 49 37.40 30.02 49.76
C ILE A 49 36.29 30.94 50.27
N TYR A 50 36.63 32.12 50.80
CA TYR A 50 35.64 33.07 51.31
C TYR A 50 34.75 33.66 50.19
N PRO A 51 35.30 34.11 49.04
CA PRO A 51 34.48 34.49 47.89
C PRO A 51 33.55 33.36 47.40
N THR A 52 34.04 32.11 47.35
CA THR A 52 33.24 30.96 46.92
C THR A 52 32.10 30.67 47.90
N LEU A 53 32.38 30.71 49.20
CA LEU A 53 31.37 30.54 50.24
C LEU A 53 30.26 31.61 50.16
N LEU A 54 30.63 32.87 49.95
CA LEU A 54 29.66 33.95 49.79
C LEU A 54 28.76 33.74 48.55
N LYS A 55 29.31 33.18 47.46
CA LYS A 55 28.50 32.82 46.28
C LYS A 55 27.58 31.64 46.54
N LEU A 56 28.03 30.63 47.29
CA LEU A 56 27.18 29.52 47.72
C LEU A 56 26.06 30.00 48.65
N GLU A 57 26.34 30.91 49.57
CA GLU A 57 25.32 31.53 50.44
C GLU A 57 24.31 32.34 49.63
N ASN A 58 24.76 33.16 48.68
CA ASN A 58 23.87 33.92 47.78
C ASN A 58 22.98 33.02 46.92
N LYS A 59 23.48 31.85 46.51
CA LYS A 59 22.72 30.82 45.79
C LYS A 59 21.86 29.95 46.72
N LYS A 60 21.84 30.23 48.03
CA LYS A 60 21.13 29.43 49.06
C LYS A 60 21.55 27.96 49.08
N LEU A 61 22.84 27.70 48.86
CA LEU A 61 23.45 26.37 48.90
C LEU A 61 24.25 26.14 50.18
N ALA A 62 24.62 27.19 50.91
CA ALA A 62 25.34 27.09 52.17
C ALA A 62 24.90 28.17 53.16
N ILE A 63 25.07 27.88 54.46
CA ILE A 63 24.84 28.81 55.57
C ILE A 63 26.18 29.11 56.22
N ILE A 64 26.52 30.39 56.36
CA ILE A 64 27.75 30.85 57.01
C ILE A 64 27.40 31.42 58.39
N SER A 65 28.04 30.88 59.43
CA SER A 65 27.88 31.38 60.79
C SER A 65 28.76 32.61 61.05
N LYS A 66 28.32 33.48 61.97
CA LYS A 66 29.09 34.65 62.43
C LYS A 66 30.04 34.35 63.61
N SER A 67 30.28 33.07 63.91
CA SER A 67 31.16 32.66 65.00
C SER A 67 32.65 32.86 64.66
N LYS A 68 33.52 32.80 65.68
CA LYS A 68 34.97 32.70 65.51
C LYS A 68 35.43 31.33 66.04
N PRO A 69 35.87 30.39 65.18
CA PRO A 69 36.03 30.51 63.72
C PRO A 69 34.69 30.51 62.96
N ILE A 70 34.72 31.00 61.71
CA ILE A 70 33.57 31.00 60.78
C ILE A 70 33.28 29.56 60.35
N MET A 71 32.13 29.04 60.76
CA MET A 71 31.65 27.70 60.39
C MET A 71 30.68 27.79 59.21
N CYS A 72 30.78 26.83 58.30
CA CYS A 72 30.01 26.73 57.08
C CYS A 72 29.28 25.39 57.04
N THR A 73 28.01 25.40 56.63
CA THR A 73 27.18 24.19 56.52
C THR A 73 26.49 24.20 55.16
N ALA A 74 26.47 23.07 54.44
CA ALA A 74 25.68 22.95 53.22
C ALA A 74 24.19 22.84 53.55
N ILE A 75 23.36 23.43 52.69
CA ILE A 75 21.93 23.17 52.66
C ILE A 75 21.72 21.83 51.94
N ALA A 76 20.79 21.01 52.43
CA ALA A 76 20.51 19.68 51.89
C ALA A 76 20.19 19.76 50.38
N PRO A 77 20.69 18.83 49.54
CA PRO A 77 20.52 18.90 48.09
C PRO A 77 19.05 18.98 47.66
N GLU A 78 18.16 18.32 48.41
CA GLU A 78 16.72 18.34 48.19
C GLU A 78 16.19 19.77 48.26
N ASP A 79 16.52 20.52 49.31
CA ASP A 79 16.07 21.91 49.47
C ASP A 79 16.83 22.90 48.58
N ALA A 80 18.11 22.62 48.34
CA ALA A 80 19.04 23.50 47.64
C ALA A 80 18.76 23.59 46.14
N PHE A 81 18.36 22.49 45.50
CA PHE A 81 18.15 22.43 44.05
C PHE A 81 16.68 22.36 43.61
N ASP A 82 15.73 22.10 44.51
CA ASP A 82 14.30 21.99 44.18
C ASP A 82 13.78 23.23 43.43
N GLY A 83 14.14 24.42 43.90
CA GLY A 83 13.75 25.68 43.22
C GLY A 83 14.32 25.82 41.81
N ILE A 84 15.58 25.43 41.60
CA ILE A 84 16.24 25.49 40.28
C ILE A 84 15.61 24.47 39.33
N ILE A 85 15.36 23.25 39.81
CA ILE A 85 14.72 22.19 39.04
C ILE A 85 13.31 22.62 38.63
N HIS A 86 12.51 23.15 39.57
CA HIS A 86 11.17 23.66 39.27
C HIS A 86 11.18 24.82 38.27
N GLU A 87 12.15 25.73 38.34
CA GLU A 87 12.29 26.80 37.36
C GLU A 87 12.55 26.26 35.95
N GLN A 88 13.44 25.26 35.82
CA GLN A 88 13.74 24.64 34.52
C GLN A 88 12.53 23.88 33.96
N ILE A 89 11.82 23.12 34.80
CA ILE A 89 10.58 22.44 34.42
C ILE A 89 9.55 23.46 33.92
N ASN A 90 9.39 24.58 34.62
CA ASN A 90 8.46 25.65 34.22
C ASN A 90 8.85 26.29 32.89
N LYS A 91 10.15 26.51 32.64
CA LYS A 91 10.64 27.01 31.34
C LYS A 91 10.32 26.05 30.20
N VAL A 92 10.59 24.76 30.39
CA VAL A 92 10.28 23.72 29.40
C VAL A 92 8.78 23.67 29.12
N ASN A 93 7.94 23.71 30.16
CA ASN A 93 6.49 23.74 30.03
C ASN A 93 5.99 24.98 29.29
N ALA A 94 6.55 26.16 29.58
CA ALA A 94 6.23 27.39 28.87
C ALA A 94 6.62 27.31 27.38
N MET A 95 7.81 26.79 27.06
CA MET A 95 8.24 26.57 25.68
C MET A 95 7.32 25.62 24.93
N ASN A 96 6.96 24.49 25.53
CA ASN A 96 6.00 23.54 24.95
C ASN A 96 4.64 24.19 24.70
N THR A 97 4.17 25.02 25.63
CA THR A 97 2.91 25.76 25.48
C THR A 97 2.98 26.77 24.33
N LEU A 98 4.09 27.51 24.19
CA LEU A 98 4.30 28.43 23.07
C LEU A 98 4.30 27.70 21.72
N VAL A 99 5.00 26.57 21.62
CA VAL A 99 5.01 25.74 20.40
C VAL A 99 3.61 25.25 20.07
N SER A 100 2.84 24.80 21.06
CA SER A 100 1.44 24.39 20.86
C SER A 100 0.56 25.55 20.37
N ASN A 101 0.70 26.74 20.94
CA ASN A 101 -0.06 27.92 20.54
C ASN A 101 0.31 28.39 19.12
N LEU A 102 1.60 28.34 18.76
CA LEU A 102 2.06 28.64 17.40
C LEU A 102 1.48 27.67 16.37
N LYS A 103 1.38 26.37 16.70
CA LYS A 103 0.69 25.37 15.85
C LYS A 103 -0.77 25.76 15.61
N LYS A 104 -1.51 26.06 16.69
CA LYS A 104 -2.92 26.49 16.60
C LYS A 104 -3.10 27.75 15.76
N ALA A 105 -2.30 28.79 16.02
CA ALA A 105 -2.34 30.04 15.27
C ALA A 105 -2.00 29.83 13.77
N SER A 106 -1.06 28.94 13.47
CA SER A 106 -0.72 28.56 12.09
C SER A 106 -1.90 27.86 11.41
N GLU A 107 -2.55 26.91 12.08
CA GLU A 107 -3.73 26.20 11.57
C GLU A 107 -4.91 27.15 11.33
N GLU A 108 -5.20 28.06 12.27
CA GLU A 108 -6.26 29.08 12.14
C GLU A 108 -5.99 30.04 10.98
N SER A 109 -4.75 30.53 10.85
CA SER A 109 -4.35 31.37 9.73
C SER A 109 -4.43 30.67 8.37
N ARG A 110 -4.30 29.34 8.33
CA ARG A 110 -4.39 28.56 7.09
C ARG A 110 -5.85 28.31 6.71
N LYS A 111 -6.69 27.97 7.70
CA LYS A 111 -8.15 27.85 7.53
C LYS A 111 -8.76 29.13 6.99
N SER A 112 -8.35 30.31 7.48
CA SER A 112 -8.85 31.60 6.98
C SER A 112 -8.44 31.90 5.53
N ARG A 113 -7.35 31.30 5.03
CA ARG A 113 -6.91 31.39 3.63
C ARG A 113 -7.51 30.30 2.73
N GLY A 114 -8.36 29.42 3.28
CA GLY A 114 -8.93 28.29 2.55
C GLY A 114 -7.89 27.26 2.10
N SER A 115 -6.73 27.19 2.77
CA SER A 115 -5.63 26.27 2.42
C SER A 115 -5.38 25.29 3.55
N GLU A 116 -5.26 24.00 3.22
CA GLU A 116 -4.89 22.94 4.15
C GLU A 116 -3.53 22.33 3.77
N GLU A 117 -2.60 22.25 4.73
CA GLU A 117 -1.37 21.47 4.54
C GLU A 117 -1.63 20.04 5.03
N LYS A 118 -1.52 19.07 4.12
CA LYS A 118 -1.53 17.64 4.47
C LYS A 118 -0.13 17.07 4.22
N ARG A 119 0.36 16.29 5.19
CA ARG A 119 1.65 15.61 5.10
C ARG A 119 1.41 14.15 4.72
N TYR A 120 2.35 13.59 3.98
CA TYR A 120 2.39 12.16 3.68
C TYR A 120 3.62 11.55 4.33
N PHE A 121 3.56 10.25 4.59
CA PHE A 121 4.68 9.51 5.17
C PHE A 121 5.40 8.74 4.07
N HIS A 122 6.72 8.94 3.99
CA HIS A 122 7.56 8.15 3.11
C HIS A 122 7.96 6.85 3.82
N ILE A 123 7.87 5.74 3.10
CA ILE A 123 8.09 4.39 3.61
C ILE A 123 9.25 3.75 2.86
N SER A 124 10.19 3.18 3.60
CA SER A 124 11.28 2.38 3.02
C SER A 124 10.73 1.07 2.46
N ALA A 125 11.38 0.51 1.44
CA ALA A 125 10.96 -0.75 0.82
C ALA A 125 10.71 -1.89 1.83
N ASN A 126 11.57 -2.02 2.84
CA ASN A 126 11.44 -3.07 3.86
C ASN A 126 10.18 -2.96 4.74
N ASN A 127 9.60 -1.76 4.84
CA ASN A 127 8.41 -1.48 5.66
C ASN A 127 7.13 -1.44 4.82
N ALA A 128 7.22 -1.61 3.49
CA ALA A 128 6.06 -1.55 2.61
C ALA A 128 5.05 -2.67 2.92
N LEU A 129 5.54 -3.90 3.17
CA LEU A 129 4.69 -5.04 3.52
C LEU A 129 3.97 -4.83 4.86
N SER A 130 4.70 -4.48 5.91
CA SER A 130 4.13 -4.25 7.24
C SER A 130 3.11 -3.12 7.23
N GLN A 131 3.37 -2.07 6.44
CA GLN A 131 2.40 -0.99 6.26
C GLN A 131 1.15 -1.48 5.53
N LEU A 132 1.31 -2.22 4.42
CA LEU A 132 0.20 -2.76 3.65
C LEU A 132 -0.71 -3.64 4.53
N GLN A 133 -0.12 -4.52 5.34
CA GLN A 133 -0.86 -5.35 6.30
C GLN A 133 -1.66 -4.50 7.30
N THR A 134 -1.03 -3.47 7.88
CA THR A 134 -1.68 -2.55 8.83
C THR A 134 -2.89 -1.84 8.20
N MET A 135 -2.74 -1.37 6.95
CA MET A 135 -3.81 -0.65 6.24
C MET A 135 -4.96 -1.58 5.83
N ILE A 136 -4.66 -2.82 5.40
CA ILE A 136 -5.69 -3.83 5.12
C ILE A 136 -6.50 -4.13 6.38
N GLU A 137 -5.84 -4.37 7.53
CA GLU A 137 -6.54 -4.64 8.80
C GLU A 137 -7.40 -3.46 9.27
N GLY A 138 -6.91 -2.22 9.11
CA GLY A 138 -7.59 -1.00 9.49
C GLY A 138 -8.81 -0.63 8.65
N SER A 139 -8.92 -1.19 7.44
CA SER A 139 -10.00 -0.90 6.48
C SER A 139 -11.37 -1.33 7.00
N LYS A 140 -12.42 -0.57 6.63
CA LYS A 140 -13.78 -0.73 7.15
C LYS A 140 -14.84 -1.00 6.08
N SER A 141 -14.66 -0.51 4.86
CA SER A 141 -15.69 -0.56 3.81
C SER A 141 -15.22 -1.24 2.54
N SER A 142 -14.11 -0.78 1.94
CA SER A 142 -13.65 -1.29 0.65
C SER A 142 -12.16 -1.14 0.45
N ILE A 143 -11.59 -2.08 -0.29
CA ILE A 143 -10.18 -2.11 -0.64
C ILE A 143 -10.07 -2.29 -2.15
N LYS A 144 -9.41 -1.35 -2.82
CA LYS A 144 -9.25 -1.35 -4.28
C LYS A 144 -7.79 -1.20 -4.63
N ILE A 145 -7.27 -2.20 -5.35
CA ILE A 145 -5.82 -2.36 -5.53
C ILE A 145 -5.51 -2.42 -7.02
N MET A 146 -4.58 -1.59 -7.46
CA MET A 146 -3.87 -1.76 -8.73
C MET A 146 -2.46 -2.20 -8.39
N ALA A 147 -2.09 -3.39 -8.85
CA ALA A 147 -0.78 -3.94 -8.56
C ALA A 147 -0.11 -4.54 -9.80
N ASP A 148 1.15 -4.20 -9.99
CA ASP A 148 2.03 -4.88 -10.92
C ASP A 148 2.46 -6.25 -10.35
N GLN A 149 3.40 -6.92 -11.01
CA GLN A 149 3.89 -8.21 -10.55
C GLN A 149 4.48 -8.17 -9.13
N TRP A 150 5.22 -7.12 -8.78
CA TRP A 150 5.89 -7.01 -7.49
C TRP A 150 4.90 -6.63 -6.38
N GLY A 151 4.04 -5.64 -6.63
CA GLY A 151 3.01 -5.23 -5.68
C GLY A 151 1.97 -6.33 -5.44
N PHE A 152 1.70 -7.15 -6.45
CA PHE A 152 0.82 -8.31 -6.28
C PHE A 152 1.48 -9.42 -5.47
N GLY A 153 2.80 -9.59 -5.60
CA GLY A 153 3.60 -10.42 -4.71
C GLY A 153 3.49 -9.99 -3.25
N LEU A 154 3.59 -8.69 -2.97
CA LEU A 154 3.35 -8.17 -1.61
C LEU A 154 1.94 -8.46 -1.09
N LEU A 155 0.93 -8.31 -1.96
CA LEU A 155 -0.45 -8.57 -1.59
C LEU A 155 -0.69 -10.06 -1.25
N ALA A 156 -0.02 -10.98 -1.95
CA ALA A 156 -0.08 -12.41 -1.68
C ALA A 156 0.41 -12.77 -0.26
N GLU A 157 1.42 -12.06 0.25
CA GLU A 157 1.91 -12.19 1.63
C GLU A 157 0.91 -11.66 2.68
N CYS A 158 -0.13 -10.93 2.27
CA CYS A 158 -1.16 -10.38 3.16
C CYS A 158 -2.39 -11.29 3.29
N ARG A 159 -2.25 -12.60 3.04
CA ARG A 159 -3.36 -13.57 3.01
C ARG A 159 -4.20 -13.56 4.28
N GLU A 160 -3.56 -13.52 5.44
CA GLU A 160 -4.27 -13.54 6.74
C GLU A 160 -5.13 -12.29 6.94
N GLN A 161 -4.58 -11.12 6.59
CA GLN A 161 -5.27 -9.84 6.65
C GLN A 161 -6.45 -9.79 5.66
N LEU A 162 -6.26 -10.32 4.45
CA LEU A 162 -7.31 -10.44 3.44
C LEU A 162 -8.45 -11.35 3.92
N VAL A 163 -8.14 -12.50 4.53
CA VAL A 163 -9.16 -13.38 5.13
C VAL A 163 -9.91 -12.67 6.26
N SER A 164 -9.20 -11.91 7.10
CA SER A 164 -9.80 -11.14 8.19
C SER A 164 -10.81 -10.10 7.68
N VAL A 165 -10.48 -9.36 6.62
CA VAL A 165 -11.38 -8.35 6.06
C VAL A 165 -12.56 -8.96 5.31
N LEU A 166 -12.37 -10.10 4.63
CA LEU A 166 -13.45 -10.80 3.94
C LEU A 166 -14.48 -11.35 4.94
N ARG A 167 -14.05 -11.81 6.13
CA ARG A 167 -14.96 -12.20 7.22
C ARG A 167 -15.82 -11.04 7.73
N ARG A 168 -15.35 -9.80 7.58
CA ARG A 168 -16.09 -8.57 7.89
C ARG A 168 -16.96 -8.09 6.71
N ASN A 169 -17.04 -8.85 5.62
CA ASN A 169 -17.79 -8.54 4.38
C ASN A 169 -17.31 -7.26 3.66
N LEU A 170 -16.01 -6.97 3.66
CA LEU A 170 -15.46 -5.87 2.87
C LEU A 170 -15.43 -6.21 1.37
N ASP A 171 -15.71 -5.20 0.53
CA ASP A 171 -15.56 -5.29 -0.93
C ASP A 171 -14.08 -5.14 -1.30
N VAL A 172 -13.44 -6.25 -1.69
CA VAL A 172 -12.01 -6.28 -2.06
C VAL A 172 -11.89 -6.56 -3.56
N LYS A 173 -11.35 -5.59 -4.29
CA LYS A 173 -11.16 -5.65 -5.75
C LYS A 173 -9.71 -5.39 -6.14
N VAL A 174 -9.16 -6.25 -6.98
CA VAL A 174 -7.75 -6.24 -7.34
C VAL A 174 -7.58 -6.28 -8.86
N LEU A 175 -6.87 -5.30 -9.39
CA LEU A 175 -6.40 -5.23 -10.77
C LEU A 175 -4.95 -5.66 -10.83
N VAL A 176 -4.67 -6.67 -11.65
CA VAL A 176 -3.33 -7.24 -11.84
C VAL A 176 -2.93 -7.26 -13.30
N ALA A 177 -1.62 -7.33 -13.54
CA ALA A 177 -1.09 -7.59 -14.88
C ALA A 177 -1.56 -8.97 -15.39
N PRO A 178 -1.85 -9.14 -16.69
CA PRO A 178 -2.32 -10.42 -17.25
C PRO A 178 -1.33 -11.58 -17.07
N THR A 179 -0.04 -11.28 -16.91
CA THR A 179 1.01 -12.27 -16.62
C THR A 179 0.87 -12.95 -15.26
N GLN A 180 0.07 -12.37 -14.36
CA GLN A 180 -0.21 -12.88 -13.02
C GLN A 180 -1.38 -13.85 -12.95
N ILE A 181 -2.18 -13.99 -14.02
CA ILE A 181 -3.27 -14.98 -14.02
C ILE A 181 -2.67 -16.37 -13.81
N CYS A 182 -3.20 -17.11 -12.83
CA CYS A 182 -2.72 -18.43 -12.41
C CYS A 182 -1.26 -18.48 -11.91
N SER A 183 -0.68 -17.34 -11.49
CA SER A 183 0.62 -17.33 -10.78
C SER A 183 0.50 -17.91 -9.36
N GLU A 184 1.63 -18.18 -8.72
CA GLU A 184 1.64 -18.59 -7.30
C GLU A 184 1.00 -17.53 -6.41
N SER A 185 1.33 -16.25 -6.65
CA SER A 185 0.70 -15.11 -5.96
C SER A 185 -0.81 -15.08 -6.18
N TYR A 186 -1.29 -15.42 -7.37
CA TYR A 186 -2.74 -15.48 -7.65
C TYR A 186 -3.44 -16.55 -6.81
N ARG A 187 -2.82 -17.72 -6.66
CA ARG A 187 -3.36 -18.83 -5.86
C ARG A 187 -3.28 -18.58 -4.35
N ALA A 188 -2.39 -17.70 -3.91
CA ALA A 188 -2.28 -17.32 -2.51
C ALA A 188 -3.41 -16.39 -2.05
N ILE A 189 -4.02 -15.63 -2.96
CA ILE A 189 -5.14 -14.73 -2.65
C ILE A 189 -6.38 -15.56 -2.26
N PRO A 190 -7.05 -15.25 -1.13
CA PRO A 190 -8.19 -16.00 -0.67
C PRO A 190 -9.43 -15.83 -1.56
N ASP A 191 -10.24 -16.90 -1.61
CA ASP A 191 -11.56 -16.86 -2.24
C ASP A 191 -12.43 -15.77 -1.60
N GLY A 192 -13.07 -14.96 -2.45
CA GLY A 192 -13.85 -13.79 -2.05
C GLY A 192 -13.26 -12.47 -2.54
N VAL A 193 -11.96 -12.41 -2.80
CA VAL A 193 -11.35 -11.28 -3.51
C VAL A 193 -11.72 -11.33 -4.98
N GLU A 194 -12.25 -10.23 -5.52
CA GLU A 194 -12.47 -10.11 -6.97
C GLU A 194 -11.18 -9.68 -7.65
N ILE A 195 -10.65 -10.54 -8.53
CA ILE A 195 -9.46 -10.24 -9.32
C ILE A 195 -9.86 -10.02 -10.79
N ARG A 196 -9.28 -9.00 -11.42
CA ARG A 196 -9.38 -8.75 -12.86
C ARG A 196 -8.02 -8.40 -13.45
N ALA A 197 -7.84 -8.72 -14.73
CA ALA A 197 -6.59 -8.49 -15.45
C ALA A 197 -6.69 -7.26 -16.37
N SER A 198 -5.69 -6.38 -16.29
CA SER A 198 -5.52 -5.22 -17.17
C SER A 198 -4.06 -4.79 -17.21
N ASP A 199 -3.69 -3.92 -18.15
CA ASP A 199 -2.33 -3.38 -18.20
C ASP A 199 -2.15 -2.37 -17.04
N ILE A 200 -1.33 -2.75 -16.04
CA ILE A 200 -1.10 -1.96 -14.83
C ILE A 200 0.22 -1.22 -14.92
N THR A 201 0.20 0.09 -14.64
CA THR A 201 1.37 0.97 -14.70
C THR A 201 1.83 1.48 -13.34
N GLN A 202 1.03 1.28 -12.28
CA GLN A 202 1.32 1.80 -10.94
C GLN A 202 0.87 0.81 -9.86
N ASN A 203 1.65 0.71 -8.78
CA ASN A 203 1.25 0.06 -7.54
C ASN A 203 0.53 1.07 -6.64
N CYS A 204 -0.79 0.92 -6.52
CA CYS A 204 -1.66 1.84 -5.80
C CYS A 204 -2.74 1.05 -5.05
N PHE A 205 -2.79 1.23 -3.74
CA PHE A 205 -3.70 0.53 -2.83
C PHE A 205 -4.58 1.59 -2.16
N VAL A 206 -5.87 1.60 -2.50
CA VAL A 206 -6.88 2.53 -1.99
C VAL A 206 -7.68 1.82 -0.91
N PHE A 207 -7.81 2.45 0.25
CA PHE A 207 -8.57 1.95 1.40
C PHE A 207 -9.64 2.97 1.80
N ASP A 208 -10.89 2.53 1.85
CA ASP A 208 -12.05 3.32 2.27
C ASP A 208 -12.15 4.72 1.60
N GLU A 209 -11.64 4.84 0.37
CA GLU A 209 -11.56 6.07 -0.44
C GLU A 209 -10.78 7.25 0.19
N THR A 210 -10.21 7.06 1.37
CA THR A 210 -9.64 8.15 2.20
C THR A 210 -8.16 7.94 2.51
N GLU A 211 -7.69 6.69 2.47
CA GLU A 211 -6.29 6.33 2.67
C GLU A 211 -5.71 5.66 1.42
N LEU A 212 -4.46 5.97 1.14
CA LEU A 212 -3.74 5.51 -0.05
C LEU A 212 -2.34 5.07 0.33
N LEU A 213 -1.94 3.91 -0.18
CA LEU A 213 -0.54 3.50 -0.25
C LEU A 213 -0.13 3.45 -1.71
N MET A 214 0.85 4.25 -2.10
CA MET A 214 1.48 4.16 -3.43
C MET A 214 2.88 3.60 -3.26
N ILE A 215 3.26 2.63 -4.08
CA ILE A 215 4.62 2.07 -4.06
C ILE A 215 5.28 2.30 -5.40
N ASN A 216 6.53 2.75 -5.39
CA ASN A 216 7.32 2.91 -6.59
C ASN A 216 7.88 1.54 -7.02
N ASN A 217 7.57 1.15 -8.26
CA ASN A 217 7.96 -0.14 -8.83
C ASN A 217 9.49 -0.32 -8.94
N ASP A 218 10.25 0.77 -9.10
CA ASP A 218 11.69 0.70 -9.38
C ASP A 218 12.53 0.46 -8.12
N ASN A 219 12.08 0.97 -6.97
CA ASN A 219 12.87 0.96 -5.73
C ASN A 219 12.12 0.44 -4.50
N GLY A 220 10.84 0.04 -4.67
CA GLY A 220 9.98 -0.49 -3.61
C GLY A 220 9.60 0.51 -2.53
N LYS A 221 10.02 1.78 -2.61
CA LYS A 221 9.67 2.81 -1.62
C LYS A 221 8.20 3.18 -1.75
N GLY A 222 7.54 3.30 -0.61
CA GLY A 222 6.14 3.65 -0.51
C GLY A 222 5.90 5.07 -0.05
N ALA A 223 4.72 5.59 -0.31
CA ALA A 223 4.18 6.78 0.34
C ALA A 223 2.76 6.50 0.82
N VAL A 224 2.48 6.83 2.08
CA VAL A 224 1.14 6.76 2.67
C VAL A 224 0.54 8.16 2.72
N PHE A 225 -0.64 8.27 2.14
CA PHE A 225 -1.46 9.46 2.16
C PHE A 225 -2.71 9.15 2.98
N SER A 226 -2.89 9.87 4.08
CA SER A 226 -4.07 9.74 4.95
C SER A 226 -5.00 10.94 4.75
N SER A 227 -6.29 10.72 4.95
CA SER A 227 -7.33 11.76 4.89
C SER A 227 -7.28 12.60 3.62
N THR A 228 -7.05 11.96 2.47
CA THR A 228 -6.74 12.65 1.21
C THR A 228 -7.88 12.53 0.22
N ASP A 229 -9.03 13.13 0.53
CA ASP A 229 -10.27 13.00 -0.24
C ASP A 229 -10.08 13.26 -1.74
N ILE A 230 -9.27 14.27 -2.11
CA ILE A 230 -9.01 14.58 -3.52
C ILE A 230 -8.21 13.46 -4.21
N LEU A 231 -7.14 12.95 -3.58
CA LEU A 231 -6.32 11.90 -4.19
C LEU A 231 -7.03 10.57 -4.17
N GLY A 232 -7.66 10.21 -3.05
CA GLY A 232 -8.44 8.98 -2.88
C GLY A 232 -9.56 8.88 -3.91
N VAL A 233 -10.41 9.91 -4.02
CA VAL A 233 -11.51 9.94 -5.01
C VAL A 233 -11.01 9.91 -6.46
N ASN A 234 -9.86 10.52 -6.76
CA ASN A 234 -9.30 10.46 -8.11
C ASN A 234 -8.75 9.07 -8.45
N GLN A 235 -8.02 8.43 -7.52
CA GLN A 235 -7.52 7.06 -7.71
C GLN A 235 -8.67 6.06 -7.77
N GLU A 236 -9.73 6.28 -7.00
CA GLU A 236 -10.98 5.51 -7.04
C GLU A 236 -11.65 5.56 -8.43
N LYS A 237 -11.78 6.77 -9.01
CA LYS A 237 -12.33 6.95 -10.36
C LYS A 237 -11.46 6.29 -11.42
N LEU A 238 -10.14 6.42 -11.30
CA LEU A 238 -9.19 5.76 -12.21
C LEU A 238 -9.31 4.23 -12.12
N PHE A 239 -9.33 3.70 -10.90
CA PHE A 239 -9.57 2.28 -10.64
C PHE A 239 -10.88 1.82 -11.28
N SER A 240 -11.97 2.52 -11.02
CA SER A 240 -13.30 2.20 -11.54
C SER A 240 -13.35 2.20 -13.07
N HIS A 241 -12.65 3.14 -13.72
CA HIS A 241 -12.55 3.19 -15.18
C HIS A 241 -11.82 1.95 -15.73
N ILE A 242 -10.65 1.61 -15.17
CA ILE A 242 -9.87 0.44 -15.59
C ILE A 242 -10.64 -0.85 -15.29
N TRP A 243 -11.26 -0.94 -14.11
CA TRP A 243 -12.07 -2.08 -13.67
C TRP A 243 -13.18 -2.43 -14.65
N ARG A 244 -13.89 -1.42 -15.16
CA ARG A 244 -14.98 -1.62 -16.14
C ARG A 244 -14.48 -2.24 -17.45
N ASN A 245 -13.28 -1.87 -17.88
CA ASN A 245 -12.70 -2.32 -19.15
C ASN A 245 -11.74 -3.53 -18.99
N SER A 246 -11.55 -4.00 -17.76
CA SER A 246 -10.64 -5.10 -17.44
C SER A 246 -11.24 -6.48 -17.73
N THR A 247 -10.37 -7.47 -17.85
CA THR A 247 -10.72 -8.86 -18.17
C THR A 247 -11.01 -9.63 -16.89
N LYS A 248 -12.16 -10.30 -16.81
CA LYS A 248 -12.51 -11.18 -15.68
C LYS A 248 -11.59 -12.40 -15.66
N THR A 249 -11.07 -12.79 -14.50
CA THR A 249 -10.14 -13.92 -14.39
C THR A 249 -10.76 -15.20 -13.83
N LYS A 250 -11.99 -15.14 -13.28
CA LYS A 250 -12.64 -16.31 -12.64
C LYS A 250 -12.73 -17.54 -13.55
N ALA A 251 -13.07 -17.36 -14.82
CA ALA A 251 -13.15 -18.46 -15.80
C ALA A 251 -11.79 -19.09 -16.13
N LEU A 252 -10.68 -18.45 -15.76
CA LEU A 252 -9.33 -18.90 -16.03
C LEU A 252 -8.66 -19.53 -14.80
N ALA A 253 -9.28 -19.48 -13.63
CA ALA A 253 -8.62 -19.82 -12.35
C ALA A 253 -8.12 -21.27 -12.29
N ASP A 254 -8.86 -22.20 -12.90
CA ASP A 254 -8.56 -23.64 -12.90
C ASP A 254 -7.66 -24.07 -14.07
N MET A 255 -7.34 -23.13 -14.99
CA MET A 255 -6.52 -23.41 -16.18
C MET A 255 -5.03 -23.30 -15.90
N THR A 256 -4.21 -23.85 -16.81
CA THR A 256 -2.76 -23.62 -16.76
C THR A 256 -2.43 -22.17 -17.07
N LYS A 257 -1.28 -21.70 -16.56
CA LYS A 257 -0.78 -20.33 -16.83
C LYS A 257 -0.63 -20.06 -18.34
N THR A 258 -0.20 -21.06 -19.10
CA THR A 258 -0.04 -20.97 -20.56
C THR A 258 -1.37 -20.82 -21.28
N GLU A 259 -2.41 -21.58 -20.89
CA GLU A 259 -3.74 -21.47 -21.47
C GLU A 259 -4.39 -20.13 -21.14
N ALA A 260 -4.30 -19.69 -19.88
CA ALA A 260 -4.84 -18.40 -19.45
C ALA A 260 -4.23 -17.23 -20.23
N GLN A 261 -2.91 -17.27 -20.47
CA GLN A 261 -2.21 -16.27 -21.28
C GLN A 261 -2.62 -16.32 -22.75
N GLU A 262 -2.83 -17.52 -23.31
CA GLU A 262 -3.30 -17.67 -24.68
C GLU A 262 -4.73 -17.15 -24.85
N ILE A 263 -5.64 -17.46 -23.91
CA ILE A 263 -7.02 -16.95 -23.90
C ILE A 263 -7.03 -15.42 -23.79
N TYR A 264 -6.24 -14.85 -22.87
CA TYR A 264 -6.11 -13.40 -22.76
C TYR A 264 -5.61 -12.77 -24.06
N LYS A 265 -4.61 -13.37 -24.70
CA LYS A 265 -4.06 -12.91 -25.99
C LYS A 265 -5.10 -12.98 -27.11
N ILE A 266 -5.91 -14.03 -27.17
CA ILE A 266 -7.04 -14.17 -28.10
C ILE A 266 -8.02 -13.01 -27.90
N ILE A 267 -8.45 -12.79 -26.66
CA ILE A 267 -9.41 -11.71 -26.32
C ILE A 267 -8.86 -10.34 -26.70
N LYS A 268 -7.62 -10.04 -26.29
CA LYS A 268 -6.95 -8.76 -26.57
C LYS A 268 -6.83 -8.51 -28.08
N THR A 269 -6.38 -9.52 -28.83
CA THR A 269 -6.17 -9.41 -30.28
C THR A 269 -7.47 -9.13 -31.03
N VAL A 270 -8.55 -9.85 -30.70
CA VAL A 270 -9.85 -9.64 -31.35
C VAL A 270 -10.45 -8.29 -30.95
N ASN A 271 -10.35 -7.87 -29.69
CA ASN A 271 -10.89 -6.59 -29.24
C ASN A 271 -10.15 -5.38 -29.85
N GLU A 272 -8.82 -5.44 -29.96
CA GLU A 272 -8.01 -4.32 -30.46
C GLU A 272 -7.97 -4.26 -31.99
N SER A 273 -7.86 -5.42 -32.65
CA SER A 273 -7.59 -5.51 -34.09
C SER A 273 -8.72 -6.13 -34.91
N GLY A 274 -9.71 -6.75 -34.29
CA GLY A 274 -10.77 -7.51 -34.98
C GLY A 274 -11.60 -6.64 -35.91
N LEU A 275 -12.07 -5.47 -35.44
CA LEU A 275 -12.87 -4.55 -36.26
C LEU A 275 -12.08 -4.04 -37.47
N THR A 276 -10.84 -3.60 -37.25
CA THR A 276 -9.95 -3.12 -38.32
C THR A 276 -9.68 -4.22 -39.35
N HIS A 277 -9.48 -5.46 -38.89
CA HIS A 277 -9.29 -6.62 -39.77
C HIS A 277 -10.52 -6.87 -40.64
N ILE A 278 -11.71 -6.83 -40.05
CA ILE A 278 -12.99 -7.00 -40.75
C ILE A 278 -13.19 -5.90 -41.80
N LEU A 279 -12.98 -4.63 -41.44
CA LEU A 279 -13.15 -3.50 -42.34
C LEU A 279 -12.17 -3.57 -43.54
N ASN A 280 -10.90 -3.93 -43.29
CA ASN A 280 -9.93 -4.12 -44.37
C ASN A 280 -10.33 -5.25 -45.33
N ALA A 281 -10.89 -6.35 -44.82
CA ALA A 281 -11.40 -7.44 -45.66
C ALA A 281 -12.57 -6.99 -46.56
N THR A 282 -13.43 -6.09 -46.05
CA THR A 282 -14.54 -5.52 -46.84
C THR A 282 -14.08 -4.56 -47.94
N MET A 283 -12.99 -3.82 -47.75
CA MET A 283 -12.44 -2.94 -48.77
C MET A 283 -11.79 -3.68 -49.94
N LEU A 284 -11.20 -4.85 -49.67
CA LEU A 284 -10.36 -5.58 -50.64
C LEU A 284 -11.11 -6.63 -51.47
N SER A 285 -12.32 -7.03 -51.08
CA SER A 285 -13.05 -8.15 -51.73
C SER A 285 -14.53 -7.86 -51.93
N LYS A 286 -15.06 -8.27 -53.10
CA LYS A 286 -16.51 -8.28 -53.39
C LYS A 286 -17.29 -9.33 -52.58
N LYS A 287 -16.59 -10.34 -52.02
CA LYS A 287 -17.11 -11.32 -51.06
C LYS A 287 -16.17 -11.33 -49.84
N PRO A 288 -16.36 -10.46 -48.86
CA PRO A 288 -15.49 -10.41 -47.69
C PRO A 288 -15.62 -11.71 -46.89
N GLU A 289 -14.51 -12.43 -46.72
CA GLU A 289 -14.42 -13.49 -45.74
C GLU A 289 -13.93 -12.90 -44.42
N PHE A 290 -14.76 -12.99 -43.38
CA PHE A 290 -14.44 -12.49 -42.04
C PHE A 290 -13.60 -13.52 -41.27
N ASP A 291 -12.33 -13.64 -41.63
CA ASP A 291 -11.42 -14.66 -41.08
C ASP A 291 -10.65 -14.14 -39.85
N LEU A 292 -11.35 -14.04 -38.71
CA LEU A 292 -10.72 -13.71 -37.43
C LEU A 292 -9.71 -14.78 -36.97
N PHE A 293 -9.86 -16.02 -37.45
CA PHE A 293 -8.89 -17.08 -37.17
C PHE A 293 -7.53 -16.76 -37.78
N ARG A 294 -7.48 -16.27 -39.02
CA ARG A 294 -6.24 -15.81 -39.65
C ARG A 294 -5.60 -14.62 -38.94
N LEU A 295 -6.40 -13.72 -38.36
CA LEU A 295 -5.89 -12.65 -37.50
C LEU A 295 -5.17 -13.23 -36.26
N LEU A 296 -5.76 -14.23 -35.62
CA LEU A 296 -5.17 -14.91 -34.47
C LEU A 296 -3.87 -15.64 -34.84
N GLU A 297 -3.84 -16.37 -35.96
CA GLU A 297 -2.62 -17.04 -36.46
C GLU A 297 -1.48 -16.05 -36.72
N LYS A 298 -1.77 -14.91 -37.37
CA LYS A 298 -0.77 -13.85 -37.62
C LYS A 298 -0.20 -13.25 -36.34
N ASN A 299 -0.96 -13.26 -35.26
CA ASN A 299 -0.52 -12.81 -33.95
C ASN A 299 0.08 -13.94 -33.10
N GLY A 300 0.32 -15.13 -33.69
CA GLY A 300 0.99 -16.25 -33.02
C GLY A 300 0.11 -16.99 -32.02
N VAL A 301 -1.17 -17.21 -32.35
CA VAL A 301 -2.08 -18.12 -31.64
C VAL A 301 -2.27 -19.37 -32.49
N SER A 302 -2.07 -20.56 -31.91
CA SER A 302 -2.12 -21.84 -32.64
C SER A 302 -3.28 -22.71 -32.16
N LEU A 303 -4.50 -22.37 -32.58
CA LEU A 303 -5.69 -23.17 -32.30
C LEU A 303 -5.78 -24.45 -33.17
N LYS A 304 -5.15 -24.47 -34.35
CA LYS A 304 -5.26 -25.58 -35.31
C LYS A 304 -4.70 -26.91 -34.77
N SER A 305 -3.62 -26.83 -34.02
CA SER A 305 -2.87 -27.96 -33.49
C SER A 305 -3.51 -28.61 -32.25
N LYS A 306 -4.54 -27.97 -31.68
CA LYS A 306 -5.21 -28.42 -30.46
C LYS A 306 -6.34 -29.40 -30.78
N SER A 307 -6.73 -30.20 -29.79
CA SER A 307 -7.88 -31.10 -29.95
C SER A 307 -9.18 -30.31 -30.03
N LEU A 308 -10.26 -30.94 -30.49
CA LEU A 308 -11.57 -30.30 -30.54
C LEU A 308 -12.03 -29.86 -29.14
N ASP A 309 -11.81 -30.71 -28.14
CA ASP A 309 -12.21 -30.45 -26.75
C ASP A 309 -11.44 -29.25 -26.18
N ASP A 310 -10.13 -29.16 -26.41
CA ASP A 310 -9.32 -28.00 -25.99
C ASP A 310 -9.80 -26.69 -26.64
N VAL A 311 -10.15 -26.73 -27.93
CA VAL A 311 -10.66 -25.55 -28.64
C VAL A 311 -11.99 -25.11 -28.06
N ILE A 312 -12.87 -26.07 -27.72
CA ILE A 312 -14.18 -25.77 -27.12
C ILE A 312 -14.00 -25.18 -25.73
N GLU A 313 -13.10 -25.72 -24.91
CA GLU A 313 -12.77 -25.20 -23.58
C GLU A 313 -12.22 -23.76 -23.64
N ILE A 314 -11.31 -23.49 -24.58
CA ILE A 314 -10.76 -22.14 -24.81
C ILE A 314 -11.87 -21.16 -25.21
N ILE A 315 -12.73 -21.53 -26.17
CA ILE A 315 -13.80 -20.65 -26.65
C ILE A 315 -14.88 -20.47 -25.58
N ASP A 316 -15.18 -21.49 -24.78
CA ASP A 316 -16.09 -21.36 -23.63
C ASP A 316 -15.55 -20.34 -22.62
N ALA A 317 -14.28 -20.45 -22.22
CA ALA A 317 -13.66 -19.47 -21.32
C ALA A 317 -13.68 -18.05 -21.90
N VAL A 318 -13.40 -17.89 -23.20
CA VAL A 318 -13.50 -16.59 -23.89
C VAL A 318 -14.92 -16.03 -23.78
N LEU A 319 -15.95 -16.83 -24.09
CA LEU A 319 -17.34 -16.40 -24.05
C LEU A 319 -17.81 -16.06 -22.63
N GLN A 320 -17.39 -16.82 -21.63
CA GLN A 320 -17.66 -16.53 -20.22
C GLN A 320 -17.10 -15.15 -19.84
N ILE A 321 -15.89 -14.83 -20.30
CA ILE A 321 -15.22 -13.57 -20.01
C ILE A 321 -15.87 -12.39 -20.75
N THR A 322 -16.14 -12.54 -22.05
CA THR A 322 -16.50 -11.40 -22.91
C THR A 322 -18.00 -11.10 -22.94
N CYS A 323 -18.86 -12.11 -22.79
CA CYS A 323 -20.31 -11.95 -22.89
C CYS A 323 -21.11 -12.81 -21.90
N SER A 324 -20.46 -13.40 -20.90
CA SER A 324 -21.11 -14.33 -19.95
C SER A 324 -21.87 -15.46 -20.67
N GLY A 325 -21.31 -15.90 -21.80
CA GLY A 325 -21.84 -16.98 -22.63
C GLY A 325 -21.18 -18.32 -22.35
N HIS A 326 -21.66 -19.36 -23.02
CA HIS A 326 -21.15 -20.73 -22.92
C HIS A 326 -21.16 -21.44 -24.27
N VAL A 327 -20.28 -22.43 -24.43
CA VAL A 327 -20.29 -23.40 -25.52
C VAL A 327 -20.70 -24.76 -24.96
N ASN A 328 -21.70 -25.38 -25.57
CA ASN A 328 -22.07 -26.75 -25.29
C ASN A 328 -21.81 -27.62 -26.51
N PHE A 329 -21.09 -28.73 -26.32
CA PHE A 329 -20.82 -29.71 -27.37
C PHE A 329 -21.58 -31.01 -27.13
N GLU A 330 -22.49 -31.32 -28.03
CA GLU A 330 -23.23 -32.58 -28.00
C GLU A 330 -22.57 -33.59 -28.94
N ALA A 331 -21.73 -34.47 -28.39
CA ALA A 331 -21.02 -35.49 -29.16
C ALA A 331 -21.96 -36.42 -29.97
N ASN A 332 -23.13 -36.73 -29.43
CA ASN A 332 -24.11 -37.62 -30.05
C ASN A 332 -24.74 -37.01 -31.31
N THR A 333 -25.07 -35.72 -31.28
CA THR A 333 -25.74 -35.01 -32.37
C THR A 333 -24.75 -34.30 -33.30
N LYS A 334 -23.47 -34.25 -32.92
CA LYS A 334 -22.41 -33.48 -33.59
C LYS A 334 -22.84 -32.03 -33.78
N ASN A 335 -23.45 -31.46 -32.75
CA ASN A 335 -23.87 -30.07 -32.72
C ASN A 335 -23.07 -29.35 -31.63
N ILE A 336 -22.56 -28.18 -31.99
CA ILE A 336 -22.02 -27.22 -31.05
C ILE A 336 -23.04 -26.10 -30.91
N THR A 337 -23.38 -25.74 -29.69
CA THR A 337 -24.31 -24.66 -29.37
C THR A 337 -23.56 -23.59 -28.61
N VAL A 338 -23.52 -22.39 -29.16
CA VAL A 338 -22.95 -21.20 -28.52
C VAL A 338 -24.09 -20.34 -28.01
N GLU A 339 -24.11 -20.05 -26.72
CA GLU A 339 -25.14 -19.24 -26.08
C GLU A 339 -24.52 -18.00 -25.44
N SER A 340 -25.18 -16.86 -25.56
CA SER A 340 -24.81 -15.62 -24.87
C SER A 340 -26.02 -15.07 -24.14
N LYS A 341 -25.83 -14.74 -22.86
CA LYS A 341 -26.86 -14.12 -22.01
C LYS A 341 -27.22 -12.70 -22.46
N THR A 342 -26.39 -12.08 -23.29
CA THR A 342 -26.62 -10.75 -23.87
C THR A 342 -26.89 -10.84 -25.37
N ASN A 343 -27.92 -10.14 -25.84
CA ASN A 343 -28.25 -10.01 -27.26
C ASN A 343 -27.61 -8.74 -27.85
N SER A 344 -26.31 -8.80 -28.10
CA SER A 344 -25.47 -7.64 -28.45
C SER A 344 -24.44 -7.92 -29.56
N GLY A 345 -24.46 -9.10 -30.14
CA GLY A 345 -23.55 -9.58 -31.19
C GLY A 345 -22.17 -9.99 -30.67
N HIS A 346 -21.90 -9.88 -29.36
CA HIS A 346 -20.58 -10.17 -28.79
C HIS A 346 -20.18 -11.64 -28.87
N SER A 347 -21.13 -12.55 -29.13
CA SER A 347 -20.86 -13.97 -29.35
C SER A 347 -20.33 -14.26 -30.77
N LEU A 348 -20.67 -13.43 -31.76
CA LEU A 348 -20.42 -13.66 -33.19
C LEU A 348 -18.94 -13.74 -33.58
N PRO A 349 -18.03 -12.91 -33.05
CA PRO A 349 -16.60 -13.04 -33.33
C PRO A 349 -16.06 -14.43 -32.98
N TRP A 350 -16.52 -14.97 -31.85
CA TRP A 350 -16.06 -16.26 -31.32
C TRP A 350 -16.65 -17.44 -32.09
N VAL A 351 -17.93 -17.34 -32.49
CA VAL A 351 -18.56 -18.27 -33.42
C VAL A 351 -17.78 -18.33 -34.74
N SER A 352 -17.37 -17.18 -35.29
CA SER A 352 -16.57 -17.13 -36.53
C SER A 352 -15.21 -17.80 -36.37
N VAL A 353 -14.51 -17.53 -35.26
CA VAL A 353 -13.22 -18.19 -34.94
C VAL A 353 -13.39 -19.70 -34.84
N LEU A 354 -14.42 -20.17 -34.12
CA LEU A 354 -14.71 -21.58 -33.93
C LEU A 354 -15.08 -22.27 -35.25
N ASP A 355 -15.96 -21.68 -36.05
CA ASP A 355 -16.37 -22.20 -37.37
C ASP A 355 -15.18 -22.38 -38.31
N ARG A 356 -14.30 -21.37 -38.40
CA ARG A 356 -13.09 -21.44 -39.22
C ARG A 356 -12.08 -22.45 -38.70
N CYS A 357 -11.91 -22.56 -37.38
CA CYS A 357 -11.04 -23.56 -36.77
C CYS A 357 -11.48 -24.98 -37.16
N LEU A 358 -12.79 -25.27 -37.04
CA LEU A 358 -13.38 -26.56 -37.40
C LEU A 358 -13.18 -26.89 -38.89
N GLN A 359 -13.41 -25.92 -39.78
CA GLN A 359 -13.15 -26.08 -41.22
C GLN A 359 -11.68 -26.40 -41.51
N LYS A 360 -10.74 -25.74 -40.83
CA LYS A 360 -9.29 -25.99 -40.99
C LYS A 360 -8.84 -27.34 -40.42
N GLN A 361 -9.60 -27.92 -39.49
CA GLN A 361 -9.43 -29.28 -38.97
C GLN A 361 -10.11 -30.37 -39.84
N GLY A 362 -10.80 -29.98 -40.92
CA GLY A 362 -11.42 -30.91 -41.86
C GLY A 362 -12.91 -31.20 -41.63
N TYR A 363 -13.57 -30.47 -40.74
CA TYR A 363 -15.02 -30.55 -40.55
C TYR A 363 -15.76 -29.66 -41.56
N THR A 364 -16.89 -30.14 -42.06
CA THR A 364 -17.88 -29.30 -42.74
C THR A 364 -18.85 -28.74 -41.70
N THR A 365 -19.03 -27.42 -41.70
CA THR A 365 -19.88 -26.73 -40.73
C THR A 365 -21.12 -26.13 -41.40
N ARG A 366 -22.25 -26.15 -40.68
CA ARG A 366 -23.45 -25.38 -41.02
C ARG A 366 -23.90 -24.59 -39.80
N THR A 367 -23.93 -23.27 -39.94
CA THR A 367 -24.22 -22.35 -38.84
C THR A 367 -25.62 -21.78 -38.98
N ILE A 368 -26.43 -21.90 -37.92
CA ILE A 368 -27.80 -21.37 -37.83
C ILE A 368 -27.85 -20.38 -36.67
N PHE A 369 -28.24 -19.15 -36.96
CA PHE A 369 -28.37 -18.09 -35.96
C PHE A 369 -29.82 -17.99 -35.48
N GLN A 370 -30.02 -18.04 -34.16
CA GLN A 370 -31.31 -17.78 -33.52
C GLN A 370 -31.17 -16.58 -32.59
N ASN A 371 -31.89 -15.51 -32.92
CA ASN A 371 -31.95 -14.31 -32.07
C ASN A 371 -33.30 -14.29 -31.34
N ASN A 372 -33.25 -14.20 -30.01
CA ASN A 372 -34.44 -13.95 -29.20
C ASN A 372 -34.21 -12.75 -28.26
N LEU A 373 -34.94 -11.65 -28.50
CA LEU A 373 -34.89 -10.41 -27.73
C LEU A 373 -35.01 -10.63 -26.20
N SER A 374 -35.70 -11.69 -25.76
CA SER A 374 -35.94 -11.98 -24.35
C SER A 374 -35.02 -13.05 -23.74
N LYS A 375 -34.35 -13.88 -24.56
CA LYS A 375 -33.58 -15.06 -24.10
C LYS A 375 -32.09 -15.03 -24.46
N GLY A 376 -31.62 -13.98 -25.13
CA GLY A 376 -30.23 -13.84 -25.56
C GLY A 376 -29.97 -14.35 -26.98
N GLU A 377 -28.69 -14.52 -27.29
CA GLU A 377 -28.23 -15.03 -28.59
C GLU A 377 -27.90 -16.51 -28.50
N LYS A 378 -28.33 -17.28 -29.50
CA LYS A 378 -28.01 -18.69 -29.61
C LYS A 378 -27.59 -19.02 -31.04
N VAL A 379 -26.44 -19.66 -31.17
CA VAL A 379 -25.89 -20.07 -32.47
C VAL A 379 -25.63 -21.56 -32.45
N HIS A 380 -26.19 -22.25 -33.44
CA HIS A 380 -25.99 -23.69 -33.62
C HIS A 380 -25.02 -23.91 -34.78
N ILE A 381 -23.93 -24.63 -34.51
CA ILE A 381 -22.96 -25.07 -35.51
C ILE A 381 -23.09 -26.59 -35.61
N LYS A 382 -23.65 -27.08 -36.71
CA LYS A 382 -23.70 -28.52 -37.00
C LYS A 382 -22.40 -28.92 -37.70
N ILE A 383 -21.71 -29.93 -37.18
CA ILE A 383 -20.45 -30.43 -37.75
C ILE A 383 -20.66 -31.81 -38.41
N SER A 384 -20.12 -31.98 -39.61
CA SER A 384 -19.97 -33.27 -40.28
C SER A 384 -18.50 -33.49 -40.60
N LYS A 385 -18.00 -34.70 -40.37
CA LYS A 385 -16.62 -35.05 -40.72
C LYS A 385 -16.61 -35.48 -42.19
N ASN A 386 -15.72 -34.89 -42.99
CA ASN A 386 -15.52 -35.30 -44.38
C ASN A 386 -14.95 -36.72 -44.47
#